data_AF-A0A354Y6Q4-F1
#
_entry.id   AF-A0A354Y6Q4-F1
#
_cell.length_a   1.000
_cell.length_b   1.000
_cell.length_c   1.000
_cell.angle_alpha   90.00
_cell.angle_beta   90.00
_cell.angle_gamma   90.00
#
_symmetry.space_group_name_H-M   'P 1'
#
loop_
_entity.id
_entity.type
_entity.pdbx_description
1 polymer ?
#
loop_
_entity_poly.entity_id
_entity_poly.type
_entity_poly.pdbx_seq_one_letter_code
_entity_poly.pdbx_strand_id
1 'polypeptide(L)' 'MAVAPGKTVVDSRTKVIQPADTAVVRRILVRDGQRVKAGEPLIELDATTTGAELAQAGEALTEARLAALRLAALAT' A
#
# COMPACT_ATOMS: atom_id res chain seq x y z
N MET A 1 7.08 51.55 -22.66
CA MET A 1 6.27 50.76 -21.71
C MET A 1 6.44 49.30 -22.08
N ALA A 2 7.12 48.51 -21.24
CA ALA A 2 7.27 47.09 -21.45
C ALA A 2 6.14 46.36 -20.70
N VAL A 3 5.27 45.66 -21.43
CA VAL A 3 4.26 44.78 -20.83
C VAL A 3 4.74 43.37 -21.06
N ALA A 4 5.26 42.72 -20.02
CA ALA A 4 5.57 41.30 -20.06
C ALA A 4 4.31 40.52 -19.66
N PRO A 5 3.74 39.67 -20.54
CA PRO A 5 2.74 38.71 -20.10
C PRO A 5 3.43 37.69 -19.20
N GLY A 6 3.34 37.91 -17.88
CA GLY A 6 3.79 36.94 -16.89
C GLY A 6 2.93 35.68 -17.03
N LYS A 7 3.50 34.61 -17.58
CA LYS A 7 2.88 33.30 -17.54
C LYS A 7 3.14 32.71 -16.16
N THR A 8 2.13 32.70 -15.29
CA THR A 8 2.18 32.01 -14.01
C THR A 8 2.18 30.51 -14.28
N VAL A 9 3.36 29.94 -14.53
CA VAL A 9 3.53 28.50 -14.53
C VAL A 9 3.60 28.10 -13.07
N VAL A 10 2.52 27.51 -12.57
CA VAL A 10 2.56 26.84 -11.27
C VAL A 10 3.65 25.76 -11.37
N ASP A 11 4.68 25.87 -10.53
CA ASP A 11 5.63 24.78 -10.26
C ASP A 11 4.87 23.70 -9.48
N SER A 12 3.88 23.11 -10.15
CA SER A 12 3.08 22.00 -9.65
C SER A 12 4.01 20.83 -9.62
N ARG A 13 4.65 20.62 -8.48
CA ARG A 13 5.53 19.49 -8.21
C ARG A 13 4.67 18.23 -8.08
N THR A 14 4.05 17.81 -9.17
CA THR A 14 3.23 16.59 -9.25
C THR A 14 4.15 15.41 -9.00
N LYS A 15 3.98 14.78 -7.84
CA LYS A 15 4.67 13.53 -7.51
C LYS A 15 3.77 12.39 -7.95
N VAL A 16 4.24 11.60 -8.91
CA VAL A 16 3.58 10.36 -9.30
C VAL A 16 3.78 9.37 -8.16
N ILE A 17 2.67 8.93 -7.54
CA ILE A 17 2.69 7.93 -6.47
C ILE A 17 2.36 6.58 -7.13
N GLN A 18 3.40 5.77 -7.36
CA GLN A 18 3.25 4.42 -7.89
C GLN A 18 3.32 3.40 -6.75
N PRO A 19 2.51 2.33 -6.79
CA PRO A 19 2.69 1.18 -5.91
C PRO A 19 4.09 0.56 -6.08
N ALA A 20 4.66 0.04 -4.99
CA ALA A 20 5.96 -0.64 -5.02
C ALA A 20 5.89 -2.03 -5.67
N ASP A 21 4.72 -2.68 -5.61
CA ASP A 21 4.41 -3.98 -6.20
C ASP A 21 3.28 -3.86 -7.24
N THR A 22 3.21 -4.78 -8.21
CA THR A 22 2.18 -4.81 -9.25
C THR A 22 0.81 -5.17 -8.66
N ALA A 23 0.12 -4.20 -8.08
CA ALA A 23 -1.24 -4.36 -7.55
C ALA A 23 -2.25 -3.64 -8.46
N VAL A 24 -3.40 -4.27 -8.68
CA VAL A 24 -4.51 -3.65 -9.41
C VAL A 24 -5.09 -2.51 -8.56
N VAL A 25 -5.24 -1.32 -9.15
CA VAL A 25 -5.88 -0.19 -8.44
C VAL A 25 -7.39 -0.47 -8.33
N ARG A 26 -7.87 -0.70 -7.11
CA ARG A 26 -9.29 -0.89 -6.82
C ARG A 26 -10.04 0.43 -6.85
N ARG A 27 -9.46 1.48 -6.27
CA ARG A 27 -10.09 2.81 -6.23
C ARG A 27 -9.10 3.95 -6.08
N ILE A 28 -9.39 5.08 -6.72
CA ILE A 28 -8.71 6.36 -6.48
C ILE A 28 -9.61 7.20 -5.59
N LEU A 29 -9.10 7.67 -4.45
CA LEU A 29 -9.84 8.38 -3.41
C LEU A 29 -9.72 9.91 -3.52
N VAL A 30 -8.90 10.39 -4.45
CA VAL A 30 -8.56 11.81 -4.62
C VAL A 30 -8.79 12.30 -6.05
N ARG A 31 -8.90 13.61 -6.20
CA ARG A 31 -9.05 14.29 -7.51
C ARG A 31 -7.82 15.16 -7.79
N ASP A 32 -7.63 15.50 -9.06
CA ASP A 32 -6.54 16.39 -9.45
C ASP A 32 -6.68 17.76 -8.77
N GLY A 33 -5.57 18.30 -8.28
CA GLY A 33 -5.53 19.54 -7.50
C GLY A 33 -6.07 19.45 -6.07
N GLN A 34 -6.51 18.28 -5.59
CA GLN A 34 -6.96 18.10 -4.21
C GLN A 34 -5.79 18.23 -3.22
N ARG A 35 -5.97 19.07 -2.18
CA ARG A 35 -5.01 19.17 -1.07
C ARG A 35 -5.19 17.98 -0.13
N VAL A 36 -4.10 17.27 0.13
CA VAL A 36 -4.07 16.08 1.00
C VAL A 36 -3.06 16.25 2.12
N LYS A 37 -3.25 15.53 3.22
CA LYS A 37 -2.32 15.52 4.37
C LYS A 37 -1.52 14.22 4.43
N ALA A 38 -0.39 14.25 5.12
CA ALA A 38 0.38 13.03 5.37
C ALA A 38 -0.47 11.99 6.13
N GLY A 39 -0.48 10.75 5.63
CA GLY A 39 -1.29 9.66 6.18
C GLY A 39 -2.70 9.55 5.60
N GLU A 40 -3.13 10.47 4.73
CA GLU A 40 -4.42 10.37 4.05
C GLU A 40 -4.38 9.31 2.94
N PRO A 41 -5.33 8.36 2.89
CA PRO A 41 -5.35 7.31 1.88
C PRO A 41 -5.73 7.91 0.51
N LEU A 42 -4.86 7.73 -0.48
CA LEU A 42 -5.02 8.30 -1.82
C LEU A 42 -5.57 7.31 -2.83
N ILE A 43 -5.14 6.05 -2.70
CA ILE A 43 -5.52 4.93 -3.55
C ILE A 43 -5.79 3.72 -2.69
N GLU A 44 -6.63 2.84 -3.20
CA GLU A 44 -6.95 1.55 -2.63
C GLU A 44 -6.49 0.49 -3.62
N LEU A 45 -5.61 -0.39 -3.17
CA LEU A 45 -5.10 -1.50 -3.97
C LEU A 45 -5.97 -2.74 -3.75
N ASP A 46 -6.20 -3.50 -4.80
CA ASP A 46 -6.89 -4.77 -4.70
C ASP A 46 -5.96 -5.80 -4.03
N ALA A 47 -6.29 -6.18 -2.79
CA ALA A 47 -5.50 -7.07 -1.95
C ALA A 47 -5.78 -8.56 -2.22
N THR A 48 -6.39 -8.90 -3.36
CA THR A 48 -6.74 -10.28 -3.71
C THR A 48 -5.54 -11.21 -3.74
N THR A 49 -4.33 -10.70 -4.02
CA THR A 49 -3.07 -11.46 -3.89
C THR A 49 -2.53 -11.49 -2.44
N THR A 50 -2.69 -10.42 -1.66
CA THR A 50 -2.10 -10.29 -0.32
C THR A 50 -2.85 -11.07 0.77
N GLY A 51 -4.17 -11.28 0.61
CA GLY A 51 -4.96 -12.04 1.58
C GLY A 51 -4.62 -13.53 1.61
N ALA A 52 -4.34 -14.13 0.45
CA ALA A 52 -4.01 -15.55 0.33
C ALA A 52 -2.65 -15.88 0.96
N GLU A 53 -1.64 -15.04 0.73
CA GLU A 53 -0.30 -15.22 1.30
C GLU A 53 -0.31 -15.08 2.83
N LEU A 54 -1.05 -14.12 3.37
CA LEU A 54 -1.19 -13.95 4.81
C LEU A 54 -1.92 -15.15 5.46
N ALA A 55 -2.95 -15.68 4.80
CA ALA A 55 -3.68 -16.85 5.28
C ALA A 55 -2.78 -18.09 5.29
N GLN A 56 -2.03 -18.34 4.22
CA GLN A 56 -1.08 -19.46 4.13
C GLN A 56 0.03 -19.34 5.18
N ALA A 57 0.58 -18.14 5.40
CA ALA A 57 1.59 -17.92 6.43
C ALA A 57 1.04 -18.16 7.85
N GLY A 58 -0.22 -17.77 8.10
CA GLY A 58 -0.89 -18.04 9.37
C GLY A 58 -1.14 -19.53 9.63
N GLU A 59 -1.53 -20.27 8.60
CA GLU A 59 -1.73 -21.71 8.67
C GLU A 59 -0.41 -22.45 8.95
N ALA A 60 0.65 -22.12 8.22
CA ALA A 60 1.99 -22.68 8.42
C ALA A 60 2.55 -22.38 9.83
N LEU A 61 2.32 -21.18 10.37
CA LEU A 61 2.71 -20.83 11.73
C LEU A 61 1.97 -21.68 12.77
N THR A 62 0.70 -21.96 12.52
CA THR A 62 -0.14 -22.76 13.43
C THR A 62 0.32 -24.21 13.45
N GLU A 63 0.61 -24.79 12.28
CA GLU A 63 1.18 -26.13 12.18
C GLU A 63 2.54 -26.23 12.87
N ALA A 64 3.44 -25.27 12.64
CA ALA A 64 4.76 -25.24 13.27
C ALA A 64 4.67 -25.18 14.81
N ARG A 65 3.70 -24.42 15.34
CA ARG A 65 3.44 -24.35 16.78
C ARG A 65 2.94 -25.69 17.33
N LEU A 66 1.98 -26.32 16.65
CA LEU A 66 1.47 -27.63 17.07
C LEU A 66 2.57 -28.69 17.07
N ALA A 67 3.43 -28.69 16.04
CA ALA A 67 4.58 -29.58 15.97
C ALA A 67 5.55 -29.34 17.13
N ALA A 68 5.88 -28.08 17.42
CA ALA A 68 6.76 -27.71 18.53
C ALA A 68 6.21 -28.14 19.91
N LEU A 69 4.91 -27.91 20.17
CA LEU A 69 4.28 -28.36 21.41
C LEU A 69 4.28 -29.89 21.52
N ARG A 70 4.04 -30.60 20.42
CA ARG A 70 4.04 -32.07 20.40
C ARG A 70 5.42 -32.65 20.69
N LEU A 71 6.46 -32.05 20.11
CA LEU A 71 7.86 -32.41 20.40
C LEU A 71 8.21 -32.13 21.86
N ALA A 72 7.78 -31.00 22.41
CA ALA A 72 8.00 -30.66 23.82
C ALA A 72 7.32 -31.66 24.77
N ALA A 73 6.10 -32.10 24.45
CA ALA A 73 5.37 -33.08 25.26
C ALA A 73 5.95 -34.51 25.21
N LEU A 74 6.70 -34.85 24.16
CA LEU A 74 7.40 -36.14 24.03
C LEU A 74 8.77 -36.16 24.73
N ALA A 75 9.29 -34.99 25.13
CA ALA A 75 10.61 -34.82 25.74
C ALA A 75 10.59 -34.75 27.29
N THR A 76 9.41 -34.86 27.91
CA THR A 76 9.18 -34.99 29.36
C THR A 76 8.68 -36.38 29.70
#